data_AF-A0AAJ1R3M7-F1
#
_entry.id   AF-A0AAJ1R3M7-F1
#
_cell.length_a   1.000
_cell.length_b   1.000
_cell.length_c   1.000
_cell.angle_alpha   90.00
_cell.angle_beta   90.00
_cell.angle_gamma   90.00
#
_symmetry.space_group_name_H-M   'P 1'
#
loop_
_entity.id
_entity.type
_entity.pdbx_description
1 polymer ?
#
loop_
_entity_poly.entity_id
_entity_poly.type
_entity_poly.pdbx_seq_one_letter_code
_entity_poly.pdbx_strand_id
1 'polypeptide(L)'
;MNFLKIFSIGVFFLGASYANAQSQETVKKKPVDNPPKCTNIKEGKFYRMNYPPNLWYMTIKDNIQTEYYNDGKDFIKLTMVFVSDCEYKLIAVEKTEKENPIKVGDIFTNKVIATQDNYIKIQSKFENDTYNFVLMKAKENKK
;
A
#
# COMPACT_ATOMS: atom_id res chain seq x y z
N MET A 1 -9.51 58.05 -59.57
CA MET A 1 -8.21 58.12 -58.85
C MET A 1 -8.48 58.59 -57.44
N ASN A 2 -8.14 57.75 -56.43
CA ASN A 2 -7.59 58.10 -55.12
C ASN A 2 -8.32 59.15 -54.24
N PHE A 3 -8.60 59.00 -52.95
CA PHE A 3 -8.15 58.09 -51.89
C PHE A 3 -9.21 58.24 -50.78
N LEU A 4 -9.99 57.20 -50.45
CA LEU A 4 -10.78 57.19 -49.21
C LEU A 4 -10.11 56.22 -48.25
N LYS A 5 -9.38 56.76 -47.29
CA LYS A 5 -8.80 56.00 -46.18
C LYS A 5 -8.89 56.85 -44.92
N ILE A 6 -9.96 56.73 -44.11
CA ILE A 6 -9.87 57.08 -42.68
C ILE A 6 -10.79 56.14 -41.86
N PHE A 7 -10.13 55.12 -41.30
CA PHE A 7 -10.28 54.49 -39.98
C PHE A 7 -11.66 54.04 -39.46
N SER A 8 -11.84 52.71 -39.48
CA SER A 8 -12.74 51.97 -38.58
C SER A 8 -12.39 52.24 -37.11
N ILE A 9 -13.38 52.70 -36.35
CA ILE A 9 -13.39 52.70 -34.89
C ILE A 9 -13.53 51.23 -34.46
N GLY A 10 -12.40 50.59 -34.15
CA GLY A 10 -12.37 49.29 -33.50
C GLY A 10 -12.85 49.44 -32.06
N VAL A 11 -14.06 48.96 -31.78
CA VAL A 11 -14.60 48.80 -30.43
C VAL A 11 -13.67 47.85 -29.66
N PHE A 12 -12.95 48.39 -28.68
CA PHE A 12 -12.21 47.62 -27.68
C PHE A 12 -13.23 46.83 -26.85
N PHE A 13 -13.47 45.58 -27.23
CA PHE A 13 -14.22 44.64 -26.41
C PHE A 13 -13.42 44.35 -25.14
N LEU A 14 -13.89 44.88 -24.01
CA LEU A 14 -13.49 44.51 -22.67
C LEU A 14 -13.90 43.04 -22.42
N GLY A 15 -13.05 42.11 -22.83
CA GLY A 15 -13.13 40.72 -22.44
C GLY A 15 -12.57 40.56 -21.03
N ALA A 16 -13.42 40.71 -20.01
CA ALA A 16 -13.13 40.27 -18.66
C ALA A 16 -12.80 38.77 -18.70
N SER A 17 -11.51 38.46 -18.70
CA SER A 17 -11.04 37.09 -18.54
C SER A 17 -11.25 36.76 -17.07
N TYR A 18 -12.37 36.12 -16.76
CA TYR A 18 -12.55 35.40 -15.50
C TYR A 18 -11.48 34.32 -15.46
N ALA A 19 -10.33 34.66 -14.88
CA ALA A 19 -9.36 33.68 -14.45
C ALA A 19 -10.04 32.86 -13.35
N ASN A 20 -10.71 31.77 -13.76
CA ASN A 20 -11.02 30.67 -12.87
C ASN A 20 -9.67 30.05 -12.47
N ALA A 21 -8.99 30.68 -11.53
CA ALA A 21 -7.93 30.07 -10.77
C ALA A 21 -8.59 28.98 -9.93
N GLN A 22 -8.79 27.80 -10.53
CA GLN A 22 -8.98 26.58 -9.78
C GLN A 22 -7.72 26.41 -8.95
N SER A 23 -7.78 26.78 -7.67
CA SER A 23 -6.81 26.37 -6.68
C SER A 23 -6.76 24.85 -6.74
N GLN A 24 -5.70 24.30 -7.34
CA GLN A 24 -5.32 22.93 -7.07
C GLN A 24 -5.06 22.86 -5.57
N GLU A 25 -6.03 22.38 -4.80
CA GLU A 25 -5.77 21.88 -3.46
C GLU A 25 -4.71 20.81 -3.61
N THR A 26 -3.46 21.20 -3.38
CA THR A 26 -2.38 20.27 -3.12
C THR A 26 -2.79 19.57 -1.84
N VAL A 27 -3.47 18.42 -1.97
CA VAL A 27 -3.71 17.50 -0.87
C VAL A 27 -2.34 17.23 -0.28
N LYS A 28 -2.01 17.88 0.83
CA LYS A 28 -0.74 17.71 1.53
C LYS A 28 -0.67 16.24 1.88
N LYS A 29 0.13 15.47 1.13
CA LYS A 29 0.35 14.05 1.39
C LYS A 29 0.83 13.96 2.84
N LYS A 30 0.06 13.26 3.67
CA LYS A 30 0.42 13.06 5.08
C LYS A 30 1.84 12.49 5.13
N PRO A 31 2.73 12.97 6.03
CA PRO A 31 4.05 12.37 6.14
C PRO A 31 3.95 10.92 6.61
N VAL A 32 4.96 10.12 6.28
CA VAL A 32 5.16 8.79 6.90
C VAL A 32 5.49 8.96 8.38
N ASP A 33 5.18 7.96 9.19
CA ASP A 33 5.54 7.97 10.60
C ASP A 33 7.08 7.91 10.76
N ASN A 34 7.61 8.66 11.73
CA ASN A 34 9.02 8.63 12.11
C ASN A 34 9.14 8.70 13.66
N PRO A 35 9.52 7.61 14.35
CA PRO A 35 9.90 6.29 13.79
C PRO A 35 8.67 5.52 13.26
N PRO A 36 8.88 4.49 12.40
CA PRO A 36 7.80 3.61 11.96
C PRO A 36 7.11 2.91 13.13
N LYS A 37 5.77 2.78 13.07
CA LYS A 37 4.95 2.11 14.09
C LYS A 37 4.97 0.60 13.88
N CYS A 38 6.12 -0.02 14.13
CA CYS A 38 6.36 -1.42 13.76
C CYS A 38 5.47 -2.44 14.48
N THR A 39 4.96 -2.10 15.67
CA THR A 39 4.00 -2.94 16.40
C THR A 39 2.68 -3.16 15.65
N ASN A 40 2.35 -2.33 14.65
CA ASN A 40 1.10 -2.44 13.89
C ASN A 40 0.96 -3.74 13.09
N ILE A 41 2.06 -4.45 12.80
CA ILE A 41 2.07 -5.74 12.08
C ILE A 41 1.76 -6.93 12.99
N LYS A 42 1.89 -6.80 14.33
CA LYS A 42 1.84 -7.94 15.26
C LYS A 42 0.49 -8.66 15.32
N GLU A 43 -0.58 -7.99 14.91
CA GLU A 43 -1.93 -8.57 14.92
C GLU A 43 -2.84 -7.85 13.91
N GLY A 44 -3.79 -8.58 13.33
CA GLY A 44 -4.89 -8.04 12.53
C GLY A 44 -5.08 -8.74 11.19
N LYS A 45 -5.99 -8.22 10.37
CA LYS A 45 -6.19 -8.64 8.99
C LYS A 45 -5.54 -7.64 8.03
N PHE A 46 -4.86 -8.13 7.01
CA PHE A 46 -4.09 -7.30 6.08
C PHE A 46 -4.38 -7.69 4.63
N TYR A 47 -4.38 -6.69 3.77
CA TYR A 47 -4.50 -6.83 2.32
C TYR A 47 -3.29 -6.21 1.64
N ARG A 48 -2.92 -6.68 0.45
CA ARG A 48 -1.86 -6.05 -0.34
C ARG A 48 -2.48 -4.98 -1.24
N MET A 49 -1.91 -3.77 -1.26
CA MET A 49 -2.50 -2.62 -1.94
C MET A 49 -2.79 -2.80 -3.44
N ASN A 50 -1.98 -3.62 -4.11
CA ASN A 50 -2.07 -3.85 -5.55
C ASN A 50 -2.42 -5.32 -5.86
N TYR A 51 -3.20 -5.96 -4.99
CA TYR A 51 -3.60 -7.35 -5.16
C TYR A 51 -5.06 -7.55 -4.72
N PRO A 52 -5.90 -8.22 -5.52
CA PRO A 52 -7.30 -8.43 -5.18
C PRO A 52 -7.48 -9.20 -3.86
N PRO A 53 -8.32 -8.71 -2.92
CA PRO A 53 -8.53 -9.36 -1.62
C PRO A 53 -9.06 -10.80 -1.67
N ASN A 54 -9.80 -11.14 -2.73
CA ASN A 54 -10.32 -12.49 -2.98
C ASN A 54 -9.22 -13.46 -3.42
N LEU A 55 -8.16 -12.95 -4.05
CA LEU A 55 -7.01 -13.78 -4.46
C LEU A 55 -6.00 -13.95 -3.33
N TRP A 56 -5.81 -12.92 -2.49
CA TRP A 56 -4.92 -13.02 -1.33
C TRP A 56 -5.28 -12.04 -0.22
N TYR A 57 -5.25 -12.52 1.01
CA TYR A 57 -5.20 -11.71 2.22
C TYR A 57 -4.43 -12.47 3.29
N MET A 58 -4.09 -11.81 4.40
CA MET A 58 -3.53 -12.51 5.54
C MET A 58 -4.14 -12.06 6.85
N THR A 59 -4.08 -12.93 7.84
CA THR A 59 -4.34 -12.61 9.23
C THR A 59 -3.09 -12.87 10.06
N ILE A 60 -2.90 -12.08 11.11
CA ILE A 60 -1.89 -12.30 12.11
C ILE A 60 -2.57 -12.33 13.46
N LYS A 61 -2.36 -13.40 14.21
CA LYS A 61 -2.86 -13.56 15.57
C LYS A 61 -1.94 -14.51 16.34
N ASP A 62 -1.64 -14.21 17.60
CA ASP A 62 -0.84 -15.07 18.47
C ASP A 62 0.51 -15.49 17.83
N ASN A 63 1.19 -14.55 17.16
CA ASN A 63 2.42 -14.76 16.40
C ASN A 63 2.31 -15.78 15.25
N ILE A 64 1.11 -16.09 14.78
CA ILE A 64 0.87 -16.90 13.58
C ILE A 64 0.33 -16.00 12.48
N GLN A 65 1.07 -15.91 11.38
CA GLN A 65 0.61 -15.33 10.12
C GLN A 65 -0.05 -16.44 9.29
N THR A 66 -1.30 -16.26 8.89
CA THR A 66 -1.96 -17.14 7.91
C THR A 66 -2.23 -16.35 6.66
N GLU A 67 -1.59 -16.73 5.57
CA GLU A 67 -1.86 -16.22 4.23
C GLU A 67 -2.92 -17.08 3.57
N TYR A 68 -4.00 -16.47 3.12
CA TYR A 68 -5.15 -17.10 2.51
C TYR A 68 -5.18 -16.81 1.02
N TYR A 69 -5.47 -17.83 0.22
CA TYR A 69 -5.58 -17.80 -1.22
C TYR A 69 -6.97 -18.31 -1.64
N ASN A 70 -7.40 -17.97 -2.86
CA ASN A 70 -8.63 -18.50 -3.47
C ASN A 70 -9.87 -18.36 -2.56
N ASP A 71 -10.16 -17.14 -2.10
CA ASP A 71 -11.23 -16.84 -1.14
C ASP A 71 -11.09 -17.56 0.22
N GLY A 72 -9.86 -17.91 0.60
CA GLY A 72 -9.53 -18.62 1.83
C GLY A 72 -9.76 -20.12 1.77
N LYS A 73 -9.98 -20.69 0.58
CA LYS A 73 -10.00 -22.15 0.38
C LYS A 73 -8.62 -22.76 0.63
N ASP A 74 -7.58 -22.02 0.29
CA ASP A 74 -6.21 -22.44 0.43
C ASP A 74 -5.43 -21.52 1.37
N PHE A 75 -4.41 -22.04 2.04
CA PHE A 75 -3.60 -21.24 2.95
C PHE A 75 -2.15 -21.67 3.02
N ILE A 76 -1.34 -20.77 3.57
CA ILE A 76 0.01 -21.01 4.10
C ILE A 76 0.05 -20.40 5.50
N LYS A 77 0.35 -21.21 6.52
CA LYS A 77 0.59 -20.72 7.88
C LYS A 77 2.07 -20.58 8.12
N LEU A 78 2.44 -19.46 8.72
CA LEU A 78 3.80 -19.13 9.09
C LEU A 78 3.86 -18.72 10.56
N THR A 79 4.84 -19.25 11.29
CA THR A 79 5.17 -18.76 12.62
C THR A 79 5.99 -17.48 12.49
N MET A 80 5.62 -16.45 13.24
CA MET A 80 6.33 -15.18 13.32
C MET A 80 7.29 -15.19 14.52
N VAL A 81 8.56 -14.88 14.26
CA VAL A 81 9.58 -14.74 15.31
C VAL A 81 10.19 -13.34 15.22
N PHE A 82 9.85 -12.47 16.16
CA PHE A 82 10.40 -11.11 16.21
C PHE A 82 11.85 -11.13 16.70
N VAL A 83 12.74 -10.53 15.90
CA VAL A 83 14.17 -10.34 16.23
C VAL A 83 14.37 -8.95 16.84
N SER A 84 13.56 -7.97 16.40
CA SER A 84 13.40 -6.66 17.01
C SER A 84 11.97 -6.17 16.82
N ASP A 85 11.64 -4.95 17.23
CA ASP A 85 10.29 -4.40 17.01
C ASP A 85 9.93 -4.26 15.53
N CYS A 86 10.92 -4.01 14.66
CA CYS A 86 10.71 -3.79 13.22
C CYS A 86 11.18 -4.96 12.35
N GLU A 87 11.85 -5.96 12.91
CA GLU A 87 12.40 -7.09 12.16
C GLU A 87 11.90 -8.41 12.72
N TYR A 88 11.43 -9.28 11.84
CA TYR A 88 10.89 -10.58 12.20
C TYR A 88 11.18 -11.61 11.11
N LYS A 89 11.21 -12.87 11.52
CA LYS A 89 11.25 -14.00 10.62
C LYS A 89 9.88 -14.62 10.47
N LEU A 90 9.56 -15.12 9.28
CA LEU A 90 8.43 -16.01 9.06
C LEU A 90 8.98 -17.39 8.75
N ILE A 91 8.41 -18.42 9.37
CA ILE A 91 8.77 -19.81 9.13
C ILE A 91 7.51 -20.54 8.69
N ALA A 92 7.49 -21.05 7.46
CA ALA A 92 6.35 -21.80 6.95
C ALA A 92 6.19 -23.12 7.73
N VAL A 93 5.02 -23.34 8.33
CA VAL A 93 4.75 -24.52 9.18
C VAL A 93 3.67 -25.45 8.60
N GLU A 94 2.77 -24.91 7.77
CA GLU A 94 1.66 -25.67 7.20
C GLU A 94 1.20 -24.99 5.91
N LYS A 95 0.73 -25.76 4.92
CA LYS A 95 0.10 -25.21 3.72
C LYS A 95 -0.90 -26.19 3.10
N THR A 96 -1.91 -25.64 2.45
CA THR A 96 -2.80 -26.38 1.54
C THR A 96 -2.68 -25.90 0.09
N GLU A 97 -2.22 -24.66 -0.14
CA GLU A 97 -2.02 -24.09 -1.47
C GLU A 97 -0.90 -24.83 -2.23
N LYS A 98 -1.27 -25.72 -3.15
CA LYS A 98 -0.32 -26.63 -3.80
C LYS A 98 0.58 -25.96 -4.83
N GLU A 99 0.07 -24.93 -5.53
CA GLU A 99 0.78 -24.31 -6.65
C GLU A 99 1.81 -23.27 -6.19
N ASN A 100 1.73 -22.82 -4.94
CA ASN A 100 2.69 -21.88 -4.39
C ASN A 100 4.04 -22.58 -4.13
N PRO A 101 5.19 -22.02 -4.58
CA PRO A 101 6.50 -22.66 -4.46
C PRO A 101 7.03 -22.76 -3.02
N ILE A 102 6.44 -22.03 -2.06
CA ILE A 102 6.83 -22.07 -0.65
C ILE A 102 6.67 -23.48 -0.08
N LYS A 103 7.69 -23.94 0.64
CA LYS A 103 7.75 -25.24 1.31
C LYS A 103 7.67 -25.06 2.82
N VAL A 104 7.17 -26.08 3.50
CA VAL A 104 7.25 -26.13 4.97
C VAL A 104 8.72 -26.15 5.38
N GLY A 105 9.09 -25.29 6.33
CA GLY A 105 10.47 -25.05 6.75
C GLY A 105 11.13 -23.83 6.11
N ASP A 106 10.55 -23.25 5.05
CA ASP A 106 11.08 -22.05 4.42
C ASP A 106 11.07 -20.86 5.40
N ILE A 107 12.14 -20.05 5.34
CA ILE A 107 12.36 -18.92 6.24
C ILE A 107 12.45 -17.61 5.45
N PHE A 108 11.63 -16.64 5.83
CA PHE A 108 11.62 -15.29 5.29
C PHE A 108 12.14 -14.33 6.34
N THR A 109 12.99 -13.38 5.95
CA THR A 109 13.39 -12.28 6.84
C THR A 109 12.66 -11.02 6.41
N ASN A 110 11.96 -10.39 7.34
CA ASN A 110 11.10 -9.24 7.07
C ASN A 110 11.50 -8.05 7.92
N LYS A 111 11.38 -6.86 7.34
CA LYS A 111 11.59 -5.57 8.00
C LYS A 111 10.47 -4.59 7.67
N VAL A 112 9.83 -4.03 8.69
CA VAL A 112 8.95 -2.87 8.54
C VAL A 112 9.82 -1.65 8.29
N ILE A 113 9.71 -1.05 7.10
CA ILE A 113 10.57 0.08 6.68
C ILE A 113 9.84 1.43 6.65
N ALA A 114 8.50 1.43 6.62
CA ALA A 114 7.70 2.64 6.76
C ALA A 114 6.27 2.29 7.19
N THR A 115 5.63 3.19 7.93
CA THR A 115 4.20 3.13 8.22
C THR A 115 3.55 4.48 7.93
N GLN A 116 2.28 4.45 7.57
CA GLN A 116 1.46 5.64 7.35
C GLN A 116 -0.01 5.24 7.48
N ASP A 117 -0.74 5.87 8.41
CA ASP A 117 -2.14 5.51 8.69
C ASP A 117 -2.30 4.01 8.98
N ASN A 118 -3.03 3.28 8.13
CA ASN A 118 -3.21 1.84 8.20
C ASN A 118 -2.31 1.07 7.21
N TYR A 119 -1.38 1.75 6.54
CA TYR A 119 -0.45 1.15 5.60
C TYR A 119 0.90 0.82 6.26
N ILE A 120 1.44 -0.34 5.90
CA ILE A 120 2.72 -0.84 6.37
C ILE A 120 3.53 -1.27 5.15
N LYS A 121 4.69 -0.65 4.94
CA LYS A 121 5.64 -1.08 3.91
C LYS A 121 6.64 -2.06 4.53
N ILE A 122 6.73 -3.24 3.93
CA ILE A 122 7.62 -4.31 4.35
C ILE A 122 8.66 -4.56 3.25
N GLN A 123 9.90 -4.71 3.66
CA GLN A 123 10.94 -5.37 2.88
C GLN A 123 11.03 -6.81 3.33
N SER A 124 10.88 -7.76 2.40
CA SER A 124 11.06 -9.19 2.66
C SER A 124 12.25 -9.70 1.86
N LYS A 125 12.98 -10.63 2.47
CA LYS A 125 14.04 -11.40 1.85
C LYS A 125 13.69 -12.88 1.93
N PHE A 126 13.76 -13.54 0.78
CA PHE A 126 13.60 -14.98 0.64
C PHE A 126 14.65 -15.50 -0.33
N GLU A 127 15.38 -16.54 0.06
CA GLU A 127 16.56 -17.01 -0.68
C GLU A 127 17.52 -15.85 -1.04
N ASN A 128 17.76 -15.62 -2.33
CA ASN A 128 18.61 -14.55 -2.84
C ASN A 128 17.83 -13.28 -3.23
N ASP A 129 16.50 -13.31 -3.15
CA ASP A 129 15.64 -12.24 -3.60
C ASP A 129 15.24 -11.31 -2.46
N THR A 130 15.13 -10.02 -2.79
CA THR A 130 14.61 -8.99 -1.88
C THR A 130 13.51 -8.22 -2.58
N TYR A 131 12.35 -8.11 -1.94
CA TYR A 131 11.19 -7.46 -2.50
C TYR A 131 10.49 -6.59 -1.47
N ASN A 132 9.89 -5.50 -1.95
CA ASN A 132 9.11 -4.59 -1.13
C ASN A 132 7.63 -4.72 -1.47
N PHE A 133 6.77 -4.70 -0.47
CA PHE A 133 5.33 -4.63 -0.66
C PHE A 133 4.67 -3.77 0.40
N VAL A 134 3.46 -3.31 0.10
CA VAL A 134 2.65 -2.48 0.99
C VAL A 134 1.41 -3.26 1.38
N LEU A 135 1.25 -3.43 2.69
CA LEU A 135 0.05 -3.96 3.30
C LEU A 135 -0.84 -2.81 3.75
N MET A 136 -2.14 -3.03 3.67
CA MET A 136 -3.18 -2.24 4.28
C MET A 136 -3.82 -3.07 5.39
N LYS A 137 -3.72 -2.60 6.62
CA LYS A 137 -4.43 -3.17 7.76
C LYS A 137 -5.93 -2.86 7.62
N ALA A 138 -6.75 -3.90 7.71
CA ALA A 138 -8.20 -3.76 7.73
C ALA A 138 -8.59 -2.91 8.96
N LYS A 139 -9.55 -2.00 8.77
CA LYS A 139 -10.16 -1.32 9.91
C LYS A 139 -11.01 -2.34 10.66
N GLU A 140 -10.87 -2.40 11.98
CA GLU A 140 -11.80 -3.15 12.81
C GLU A 140 -13.17 -2.49 12.67
N ASN A 141 -14.12 -3.21 12.07
CA ASN A 141 -15.52 -2.82 12.19
C ASN A 141 -15.89 -3.10 13.64
N LYS A 142 -15.86 -2.06 14.49
CA LYS A 142 -16.51 -2.12 15.80
C LYS A 142 -17.97 -2.47 15.54
N LYS A 143 -18.33 -3.72 15.82
CA LYS A 143 -19.73 -4.15 15.93
C LYS A 143 -20.31 -3.62 17.23
#